data_AF-A0A7C7W4M5-F1
#
_entry.id   AF-A0A7C7W4M5-F1
#
_cell.length_a   1.000
_cell.length_b   1.000
_cell.length_c   1.000
_cell.angle_alpha   90.00
_cell.angle_beta   90.00
_cell.angle_gamma   90.00
#
_symmetry.space_group_name_H-M   'P 1'
#
loop_
_entity.id
_entity.type
_entity.pdbx_description
1 polymer ?
#
loop_
_entity_poly.entity_id
_entity_poly.type
_entity_poly.pdbx_seq_one_letter_code
_entity_poly.pdbx_strand_id
1 'polypeptide(L)'
;MFYNPGMDDALARLKILSAQTAFDLDGNSAAQCPTLDAFTQKEKDGAFVHAAQLPNGQQIKLLKTLLSSVCERDCYYCPFRTGRDMRRATFQPEEF
;
A
#
# COMPACT_ATOMS: atom_id res chain seq x y z
N MET A 1 16.03 -19.00 -13.88
CA MET A 1 15.35 -17.84 -13.26
C MET A 1 15.73 -17.84 -11.79
N PHE A 2 16.38 -16.78 -11.33
CA PHE A 2 16.74 -16.61 -9.92
C PHE A 2 15.52 -16.05 -9.19
N TYR A 3 14.61 -16.92 -8.75
CA TYR A 3 13.49 -16.49 -7.90
C TYR A 3 13.97 -16.54 -6.44
N ASN A 4 13.91 -15.41 -5.74
CA ASN A 4 14.22 -15.36 -4.32
C ASN A 4 13.02 -15.96 -3.56
N PRO A 5 13.18 -17.05 -2.78
CA PRO A 5 12.07 -17.73 -2.11
C PRO A 5 11.28 -16.84 -1.15
N GLY A 6 11.87 -15.74 -0.64
CA GLY A 6 11.15 -14.77 0.20
C GLY A 6 10.24 -13.79 -0.56
N MET A 7 10.25 -13.80 -1.90
CA MET A 7 9.59 -12.79 -2.70
C MET A 7 8.06 -12.90 -2.67
N ASP A 8 7.50 -14.10 -2.55
CA ASP A 8 6.05 -14.30 -2.47
C ASP A 8 5.47 -13.74 -1.17
N ASP A 9 6.18 -13.90 -0.06
CA ASP A 9 5.79 -13.35 1.24
C ASP A 9 5.89 -11.81 1.25
N ALA A 10 6.94 -11.25 0.65
CA ALA A 10 7.09 -9.80 0.48
C ALA A 10 5.94 -9.21 -0.36
N LEU A 11 5.55 -9.88 -1.45
CA LEU A 11 4.40 -9.47 -2.28
C LEU A 11 3.08 -9.57 -1.50
N ALA A 12 2.90 -10.59 -0.67
CA ALA A 12 1.71 -10.71 0.18
C ALA A 12 1.61 -9.56 1.20
N ARG A 13 2.73 -9.20 1.85
CA ARG A 13 2.81 -8.04 2.76
C ARG A 13 2.53 -6.73 2.01
N LEU A 14 3.12 -6.57 0.83
CA LEU A 14 2.92 -5.40 -0.01
C LEU A 14 1.43 -5.18 -0.30
N LYS A 15 0.68 -6.21 -0.66
CA LYS A 15 -0.76 -6.10 -0.93
C LYS A 15 -1.54 -5.59 0.29
N ILE A 16 -1.24 -6.10 1.48
CA ILE A 16 -1.90 -5.67 2.73
C ILE A 16 -1.60 -4.19 2.99
N LEU A 17 -0.33 -3.81 2.90
CA LEU A 17 0.14 -2.47 3.26
C LEU A 17 -0.23 -1.43 2.19
N SER A 18 -0.22 -1.79 0.90
CA SER A 18 -0.67 -0.89 -0.17
C SER A 18 -2.16 -0.61 -0.09
N ALA A 19 -2.99 -1.60 0.26
CA ALA A 19 -4.44 -1.40 0.42
C ALA A 19 -4.76 -0.44 1.59
N GLN A 20 -3.90 -0.42 2.60
CA GLN A 20 -4.06 0.40 3.80
C GLN A 20 -3.69 1.87 3.60
N THR A 21 -3.02 2.22 2.50
CA THR A 21 -2.76 3.62 2.14
C THR A 21 -4.03 4.41 1.83
N ALA A 22 -5.17 3.72 1.63
CA ALA A 22 -6.48 4.37 1.50
C ALA A 22 -6.90 5.20 2.73
N PHE A 23 -6.28 4.96 3.90
CA PHE A 23 -6.50 5.76 5.10
C PHE A 23 -5.57 6.98 5.23
N ASP A 24 -4.67 7.19 4.28
CA ASP A 24 -3.82 8.38 4.28
C ASP A 24 -4.61 9.64 3.94
N LEU A 25 -4.19 10.76 4.53
CA LEU A 25 -4.88 12.05 4.41
C LEU A 25 -4.58 12.79 3.09
N ASP A 26 -3.75 12.22 2.20
CA ASP A 26 -3.35 12.85 0.94
C ASP A 26 -4.45 12.81 -0.13
N GLY A 27 -5.62 12.23 0.17
CA GLY A 27 -6.76 12.22 -0.72
C GLY A 27 -6.51 11.44 -2.01
N ASN A 28 -5.46 10.62 -2.06
CA ASN A 28 -5.09 9.82 -3.23
C ASN A 28 -5.40 8.35 -2.94
N SER A 29 -6.66 8.07 -2.60
CA SER A 29 -7.10 6.71 -2.30
C SER A 29 -7.02 5.85 -3.56
N ALA A 30 -6.58 4.60 -3.45
CA ALA A 30 -6.67 3.64 -4.56
C ALA A 30 -8.10 3.63 -5.15
N ALA A 31 -9.12 3.73 -4.29
CA ALA A 31 -10.55 3.81 -4.63
C ALA A 31 -10.96 5.00 -5.53
N GLN A 32 -10.12 6.04 -5.68
CA GLN A 32 -10.41 7.21 -6.50
C GLN A 32 -9.73 7.18 -7.87
N CYS A 33 -9.01 6.11 -8.22
CA CYS A 33 -8.61 5.91 -9.61
C CYS A 33 -9.83 5.49 -10.44
N PRO A 34 -10.36 6.34 -11.36
CA PRO A 34 -11.47 5.97 -12.24
C PRO A 34 -11.10 4.81 -13.18
N THR A 35 -9.81 4.45 -13.26
CA THR A 35 -9.31 3.29 -13.99
C THR A 35 -9.47 1.97 -13.23
N LEU A 36 -9.80 1.97 -11.93
CA LEU A 36 -10.00 0.74 -11.13
C LEU A 36 -11.07 -0.19 -11.70
N ASP A 37 -12.09 0.37 -12.35
CA ASP A 37 -13.15 -0.40 -13.00
C ASP A 37 -12.68 -1.10 -14.29
N ALA A 38 -11.55 -0.67 -14.86
CA ALA A 38 -10.96 -1.28 -16.06
C ALA A 38 -9.95 -2.39 -15.75
N PHE A 39 -9.60 -2.63 -14.48
CA PHE A 39 -8.67 -3.69 -14.10
C PHE A 39 -9.38 -5.02 -13.86
N THR A 40 -8.76 -6.10 -14.33
CA THR A 40 -9.16 -7.47 -14.06
C THR A 40 -9.06 -7.78 -12.56
N GLN A 41 -9.78 -8.82 -12.10
CA GLN A 41 -9.73 -9.26 -10.70
C GLN A 41 -8.27 -9.52 -10.23
N LYS A 42 -7.42 -10.06 -11.11
CA LYS A 42 -6.01 -10.34 -10.84
C LYS A 42 -5.17 -9.07 -10.66
N GLU A 43 -5.50 -8.01 -11.40
CA GLU A 43 -4.86 -6.71 -11.27
C GLU A 43 -5.37 -5.95 -10.03
N LYS A 44 -6.65 -6.16 -9.65
CA LYS A 44 -7.20 -5.69 -8.38
C LYS A 44 -6.56 -6.37 -7.17
N ASP A 45 -6.13 -7.62 -7.33
CA ASP A 45 -5.39 -8.38 -6.32
C ASP A 45 -3.89 -8.01 -6.25
N GLY A 46 -3.42 -7.02 -7.04
CA GLY A 46 -2.04 -6.55 -7.09
C GLY A 46 -1.76 -5.34 -6.20
N ALA A 47 -0.48 -4.98 -6.05
CA ALA A 47 -0.09 -3.71 -5.45
C ALA A 47 -0.33 -2.56 -6.45
N PHE A 48 -1.03 -1.51 -6.02
CA PHE A 48 -1.46 -0.43 -6.91
C PHE A 48 -0.38 0.64 -7.10
N VAL A 49 -0.11 0.99 -8.35
CA VAL A 49 0.76 2.12 -8.72
C VAL A 49 -0.11 3.32 -9.06
N HIS A 50 0.10 4.42 -8.36
CA HIS A 50 -0.65 5.65 -8.49
C HIS A 50 0.03 6.61 -9.47
N ALA A 51 -0.76 7.38 -10.21
CA ALA A 51 -0.25 8.56 -10.91
C ALA A 51 -0.13 9.71 -9.91
N ALA A 52 1.03 10.37 -9.86
CA ALA A 52 1.26 11.55 -9.04
C ALA A 52 1.71 12.71 -9.94
N GLN A 53 1.19 13.91 -9.66
CA GLN A 53 1.52 15.10 -10.42
C GLN A 53 2.71 15.84 -9.77
N LEU A 54 3.74 16.10 -10.57
CA LEU A 54 4.89 16.90 -10.18
C LEU A 54 4.56 18.41 -10.27
N PRO A 55 5.27 19.27 -9.52
CA PRO A 55 5.07 20.72 -9.56
C PRO A 55 5.25 21.35 -10.95
N ASN A 56 6.00 20.71 -11.85
CA ASN A 56 6.21 21.14 -13.22
C ASN A 56 5.08 20.70 -14.18
N GLY A 57 4.01 20.10 -13.67
CA GLY A 57 2.87 19.62 -14.43
C GLY A 57 3.04 18.22 -15.04
N GLN A 58 4.22 17.60 -14.95
CA GLN A 58 4.46 16.24 -15.41
C GLN A 58 3.80 15.21 -14.48
N GLN A 59 3.48 14.03 -15.00
CA GLN A 59 2.97 12.91 -14.21
C GLN A 59 4.05 11.83 -14.05
N ILE A 60 4.13 11.26 -12.85
CA ILE A 60 4.98 10.11 -12.54
C ILE A 60 4.13 8.94 -12.01
N LYS A 61 4.67 7.74 -12.13
CA LYS A 61 4.10 6.52 -11.53
C LYS A 61 4.77 6.27 -10.18
N LEU A 62 3.98 6.18 -9.12
CA LEU A 62 4.46 6.01 -7.75
C LEU A 62 3.73 4.84 -7.07
N LEU A 63 4.50 3.91 -6.51
CA LEU A 63 3.96 2.90 -5.61
C LEU A 63 3.96 3.48 -4.20
N LYS A 64 2.77 3.64 -3.60
CA LYS A 64 2.63 4.07 -2.21
C LYS A 64 2.30 2.86 -1.35
N THR A 65 3.04 2.67 -0.28
CA THR A 65 2.80 1.59 0.68
C THR A 65 3.32 1.97 2.07
N LEU A 66 2.81 1.32 3.10
CA LEU A 66 3.36 1.39 4.45
C LEU A 66 4.55 0.42 4.58
N LEU A 67 5.49 0.75 5.48
CA LEU A 67 6.50 -0.21 5.95
C LEU A 67 5.91 -1.17 7.00
N SER A 68 5.00 -0.65 7.82
CA SER A 68 4.32 -1.38 8.89
C SER A 68 2.97 -0.75 9.19
N SER A 69 1.98 -1.59 9.51
CA SER A 69 0.71 -1.17 10.10
C SER A 69 0.56 -1.56 11.56
N VAL A 70 1.66 -1.94 12.23
CA VAL A 70 1.70 -2.18 13.68
C VAL A 70 1.77 -0.84 14.43
N CYS A 71 0.99 -0.72 15.51
CA CYS A 71 0.96 0.49 16.32
C CYS A 71 1.93 0.42 17.48
N GLU A 72 2.70 1.48 17.70
CA GLU A 72 3.58 1.61 18.87
C GLU A 72 3.11 2.67 19.88
N ARG A 73 2.31 3.65 19.45
CA ARG A 73 2.02 4.88 20.22
C ARG A 73 0.56 5.14 20.52
N ASP A 74 -0.33 4.23 20.10
CA ASP A 74 -1.78 4.26 20.36
C ASP A 74 -2.48 5.62 20.08
N CYS A 75 -1.99 6.37 19.10
CA CYS A 75 -2.49 7.72 18.82
C CYS A 75 -3.97 7.72 18.42
N TYR A 76 -4.78 8.58 19.04
CA TYR A 76 -6.23 8.64 18.83
C TYR A 76 -6.66 8.95 17.39
N TYR A 77 -5.86 9.72 16.66
CA TYR A 77 -6.12 10.06 15.26
C TYR A 77 -5.64 8.98 14.27
N CYS A 78 -4.82 8.03 14.70
CA CYS A 78 -4.18 7.09 13.81
C CYS A 78 -5.16 5.97 13.41
N PRO A 79 -5.34 5.69 12.11
CA PRO A 79 -6.20 4.60 11.67
C PRO A 79 -5.69 3.23 12.10
N PHE A 80 -4.39 3.11 12.39
CA PHE A 80 -3.72 1.86 12.77
C PHE A 80 -3.66 1.64 14.29
N ARG A 81 -4.38 2.41 15.11
CA ARG A 81 -4.37 2.32 16.58
C ARG A 81 -4.52 0.87 17.11
N THR A 82 -3.90 0.53 18.25
CA THR A 82 -3.74 -0.84 18.78
C THR A 82 -5.06 -1.60 18.97
N GLY A 83 -6.16 -0.90 19.27
CA GLY A 83 -7.48 -1.50 19.48
C GLY A 83 -8.32 -1.76 18.23
N ARG A 84 -7.81 -1.47 17.02
CA ARG A 84 -8.58 -1.73 15.78
C ARG A 84 -8.30 -3.12 15.23
N ASP A 85 -9.39 -3.79 14.86
CA ASP A 85 -9.35 -5.08 14.19
C ASP A 85 -9.10 -4.87 12.69
N MET A 86 -7.88 -5.20 12.26
CA MET A 86 -7.46 -5.16 10.87
C MET A 86 -6.25 -6.08 10.68
N ARG A 87 -6.06 -6.58 9.45
CA ARG A 87 -4.85 -7.35 9.13
C ARG A 87 -3.63 -6.44 9.23
N ARG A 88 -2.59 -6.88 9.93
CA ARG A 88 -1.34 -6.12 10.09
C ARG A 88 -0.20 -6.84 9.39
N ALA A 89 0.73 -6.07 8.87
CA ALA A 89 1.95 -6.58 8.28
C ALA A 89 3.10 -5.60 8.56
N THR A 90 4.31 -6.12 8.54
CA THR A 90 5.57 -5.37 8.70
C THR A 90 6.56 -5.98 7.74
N PHE A 91 7.19 -5.16 6.90
CA PHE A 91 8.34 -5.59 6.11
C PHE A 91 9.55 -5.84 7.01
N GLN A 92 10.30 -6.89 6.71
CA GLN A 92 11.63 -7.06 7.28
C GLN A 92 12.64 -6.16 6.56
N PRO A 93 13.74 -5.76 7.21
CA PRO A 93 14.77 -4.94 6.59
C PRO A 93 15.32 -5.50 5.27
N GLU A 94 15.38 -6.82 5.12
CA GLU A 94 15.87 -7.51 3.92
C GLU A 94 14.84 -7.54 2.78
N GLU A 95 13.58 -7.18 3.05
CA GLU A 95 12.47 -7.18 2.09
C GLU A 95 12.23 -5.80 1.46
N PHE A 96 12.97 -4.78 1.90
CA PHE A 96 12.89 -3.40 1.41
C PHE A 96 13.99 -3.07 0.39
#